data_AF-A0A9E4LTR7-F1
#
_entry.id   AF-A0A9E4LTR7-F1
#
_cell.length_a   1.000
_cell.length_b   1.000
_cell.length_c   1.000
_cell.angle_alpha   90.00
_cell.angle_beta   90.00
_cell.angle_gamma   90.00
#
_symmetry.space_group_name_H-M   'P 1'
#
loop_
_entity.id
_entity.type
_entity.pdbx_description
1 polymer ?
#
loop_
_entity_poly.entity_id
_entity_poly.type
_entity_poly.pdbx_seq_one_letter_code
_entity_poly.pdbx_strand_id
1 'polypeptide(L)' 'MRLYVEPMDAVLVEFDERGRVRFENEDWAAPSLQEARAILYAAGAEVEALRELVETLETALAPASGAPGAAAVVKPRP' A
#
# COMPACT_ATOMS: atom_id res chain seq x y z
N MET A 1 9.66 -7.93 -5.45
CA MET A 1 8.53 -6.98 -5.43
C MET A 1 8.12 -6.68 -6.86
N ARG A 2 7.08 -5.89 -7.13
CA ARG A 2 6.83 -5.33 -8.47
C ARG A 2 6.41 -3.88 -8.27
N LEU A 3 7.23 -2.94 -8.71
CA LEU A 3 6.93 -1.50 -8.64
C LEU A 3 7.04 -0.94 -10.05
N TYR A 4 5.96 -0.38 -10.55
CA TYR A 4 6.00 0.34 -11.82
C TYR A 4 6.56 1.75 -11.59
N VAL A 5 7.59 2.10 -12.36
CA VAL A 5 8.29 3.38 -12.30
C VAL A 5 7.88 4.18 -13.55
N GLU A 6 6.79 4.94 -13.43
CA GLU A 6 6.20 5.72 -14.53
C GLU A 6 7.21 6.57 -15.31
N PRO A 7 8.13 7.34 -14.68
CA PRO A 7 9.07 8.18 -15.43
C PRO A 7 10.06 7.40 -16.30
N MET A 8 10.21 6.10 -16.05
CA MET A 8 11.13 5.21 -16.77
C MET A 8 10.39 4.20 -17.66
N ASP A 9 9.06 4.13 -17.57
CA ASP A 9 8.24 3.07 -18.18
C ASP A 9 8.82 1.66 -17.90
N ALA A 10 9.22 1.43 -16.64
CA ALA A 10 9.95 0.23 -16.24
C ALA A 10 9.36 -0.37 -14.96
N VAL A 11 9.43 -1.70 -14.82
CA VAL A 11 8.95 -2.41 -13.63
C VAL A 11 10.14 -2.89 -12.80
N LEU A 12 10.37 -2.29 -11.64
CA LEU A 12 11.38 -2.76 -10.69
C LEU A 12 10.88 -4.05 -10.02
N VAL A 13 11.64 -5.12 -10.19
CA VAL A 13 11.28 -6.46 -9.66
C VAL A 13 12.07 -6.83 -8.42
N GLU A 14 13.30 -6.31 -8.29
CA GLU A 14 14.24 -6.71 -7.24
C GLU A 14 15.21 -5.58 -6.89
N PHE A 15 15.72 -5.60 -5.66
CA PHE A 15 16.80 -4.73 -5.18
C PHE A 15 17.66 -5.50 -4.17
N ASP A 16 18.93 -5.11 -4.04
CA ASP A 16 19.85 -5.70 -3.06
C ASP A 16 20.34 -4.68 -2.01
N GLU A 17 21.00 -5.18 -0.96
CA GLU A 17 21.57 -4.34 0.12
C GLU A 17 22.69 -3.41 -0.36
N ARG A 18 23.21 -3.61 -1.58
CA ARG A 18 24.23 -2.76 -2.20
C ARG A 18 23.62 -1.64 -3.03
N GLY A 19 22.28 -1.53 -3.05
CA GLY A 19 21.55 -0.52 -3.80
C GLY A 19 21.49 -0.79 -5.30
N ARG A 20 21.80 -2.01 -5.75
CA ARG A 20 21.53 -2.41 -7.14
C ARG A 20 20.07 -2.79 -7.27
N VAL A 21 19.54 -2.54 -8.44
CA VAL A 21 18.16 -2.83 -8.79
C VAL A 21 18.11 -3.73 -10.01
N ARG A 22 17.01 -4.45 -10.15
CA ARG A 22 16.69 -5.23 -11.34
C ARG A 22 15.32 -4.83 -11.84
N PHE A 23 15.26 -4.43 -13.10
CA PHE A 23 14.02 -4.22 -13.81
C PHE A 23 13.56 -5.50 -14.52
N GLU A 24 12.28 -5.56 -14.87
CA GLU A 24 11.73 -6.68 -15.62
C GLU A 24 12.44 -6.80 -16.98
N ASN A 25 12.91 -8.01 -17.30
CA ASN A 25 13.69 -8.31 -18.51
C ASN A 25 15.08 -7.63 -18.59
N GLU A 26 15.59 -7.07 -17.49
CA GLU A 26 16.92 -6.48 -17.42
C GLU A 26 17.83 -7.19 -16.41
N ASP A 27 19.15 -7.00 -16.58
CA ASP A 27 20.16 -7.43 -15.64
C ASP A 27 20.26 -6.48 -14.44
N TRP A 28 20.94 -6.94 -13.40
CA TRP A 28 21.25 -6.13 -12.23
C TRP A 28 22.13 -4.93 -12.59
N ALA A 29 21.67 -3.74 -12.24
CA ALA A 29 22.40 -2.50 -12.44
C ALA A 29 22.40 -1.61 -11.19
N ALA A 30 23.41 -0.77 -11.06
CA ALA A 30 23.35 0.34 -10.11
C ALA A 30 22.59 1.49 -10.77
N PRO A 31 21.47 1.96 -10.20
CA PRO A 31 20.70 3.04 -10.79
C PRO A 31 21.52 4.34 -10.76
N SER A 32 21.44 5.12 -11.83
CA SER A 32 21.90 6.50 -11.86
C SER A 32 21.13 7.37 -10.87
N LEU A 33 21.62 8.58 -10.60
CA LEU A 33 20.93 9.52 -9.70
C LEU A 33 19.50 9.83 -10.18
N GLN A 34 19.28 9.92 -11.48
CA GLN A 34 17.96 10.20 -12.05
C GLN A 34 17.03 9.00 -11.88
N GLU A 35 17.50 7.80 -12.18
CA GLU A 35 16.71 6.57 -12.01
C GLU A 35 16.38 6.33 -10.54
N ALA A 36 17.36 6.53 -9.63
CA ALA A 36 17.12 6.43 -8.21
C ALA A 36 16.02 7.40 -7.73
N ARG A 37 16.02 8.64 -8.23
CA ARG A 37 14.95 9.61 -7.93
C ARG A 37 13.59 9.17 -8.46
N ALA A 38 13.53 8.63 -9.68
CA ALA A 38 12.31 8.10 -10.27
C ALA A 38 11.75 6.91 -9.47
N ILE A 39 12.63 5.98 -9.07
CA ILE A 39 12.28 4.83 -8.22
C ILE A 39 11.73 5.30 -6.87
N LEU A 40 12.41 6.25 -6.22
CA LEU A 40 11.97 6.78 -4.92
C LEU A 40 10.61 7.48 -5.01
N TYR A 41 10.38 8.24 -6.08
CA TYR A 41 9.09 8.89 -6.34
C TYR A 41 7.97 7.85 -6.51
N ALA A 42 8.19 6.85 -7.37
CA ALA A 42 7.22 5.78 -7.62
C ALA A 42 6.94 4.97 -6.35
N ALA A 43 7.99 4.61 -5.59
CA ALA A 43 7.84 3.87 -4.33
C ALA A 43 7.06 4.67 -3.28
N GLY A 44 7.32 5.98 -3.18
CA GLY A 44 6.56 6.86 -2.28
C GLY A 44 5.08 6.91 -2.63
N ALA A 45 4.75 7.08 -3.92
CA ALA A 45 3.37 7.08 -4.39
C ALA A 45 2.66 5.74 -4.12
N GLU A 46 3.33 4.62 -4.39
CA GLU A 46 2.79 3.28 -4.14
C GLU A 46 2.53 3.04 -2.65
N VAL A 47 3.42 3.50 -1.77
CA VAL A 47 3.22 3.39 -0.31
C VAL A 47 1.98 4.14 0.14
N GLU A 48 1.74 5.37 -0.34
CA GLU A 48 0.53 6.12 0.02
C GLU A 48 -0.74 5.44 -0.52
N ALA A 49 -0.71 4.95 -1.77
CA ALA A 49 -1.84 4.22 -2.35
C ALA A 49 -2.16 2.92 -1.59
N LEU A 50 -1.12 2.18 -1.16
CA LEU A 50 -1.29 0.97 -0.36
C LEU A 50 -1.84 1.29 1.04
N ARG A 51 -1.44 2.41 1.65
CA ARG A 51 -2.03 2.87 2.92
C ARG A 51 -3.51 3.17 2.77
N GLU A 52 -3.88 3.96 1.76
CA GLU A 52 -5.29 4.30 1.47
C GLU A 52 -6.12 3.03 1.23
N LEU A 53 -5.57 2.06 0.49
CA LEU A 53 -6.21 0.77 0.28
C LEU A 53 -6.44 0.02 1.59
N VAL A 54 -5.42 -0.08 2.45
CA VAL A 54 -5.53 -0.76 3.75
C VAL A 54 -6.59 -0.08 4.62
N GLU A 55 -6.55 1.24 4.77
CA GLU A 55 -7.53 2.01 5.56
C GLU A 55 -8.97 1.82 5.03
N THR A 56 -9.13 1.82 3.71
CA THR A 56 -10.42 1.60 3.06
C THR A 56 -10.95 0.20 3.36
N LEU A 57 -10.09 -0.82 3.28
CA LEU A 57 -10.48 -2.21 3.54
C LEU A 57 -10.76 -2.45 5.03
N GLU A 58 -9.97 -1.88 5.94
CA GLU A 58 -10.22 -1.95 7.39
C GLU A 58 -11.56 -1.30 7.75
N THR A 59 -11.87 -0.14 7.16
CA THR A 59 -13.15 0.55 7.36
C THR A 59 -14.32 -0.25 6.80
N ALA A 60 -14.17 -0.85 5.61
CA ALA A 60 -15.21 -1.67 4.99
C ALA A 60 -15.47 -2.99 5.75
N LEU A 61 -14.45 -3.55 6.38
CA LEU A 61 -14.52 -4.80 7.13
C LEU A 61 -14.86 -4.61 8.62
N ALA A 62 -14.77 -3.38 9.14
CA ALA A 62 -15.20 -3.09 10.49
C ALA A 62 -16.68 -3.47 10.63
N PRO A 63 -17.05 -4.36 11.58
CA PRO A 63 -18.45 -4.64 11.81
C PRO A 63 -19.13 -3.32 12.15
N ALA A 64 -20.34 -3.09 11.62
CA ALA A 64 -21.17 -1.96 12.00
C ALA A 64 -21.42 -2.00 13.52
N SER A 65 -20.49 -1.45 14.29
CA SER A 65 -20.60 -1.27 15.73
C SER A 65 -21.56 -0.11 15.92
N GLY A 66 -22.84 -0.44 15.75
CA GLY A 66 -23.93 0.52 15.68
C GLY A 66 -25.24 -0.17 15.31
N ALA A 67 -25.59 -1.26 16.01
CA ALA A 67 -27.00 -1.59 16.15
C ALA A 67 -27.55 -0.81 17.36
N PRO A 68 -28.33 0.28 17.17
CA PRO A 68 -29.14 0.84 18.25
C PRO A 68 -30.31 -0.12 18.49
N GLY A 69 -30.09 -1.13 19.35
CA GLY A 69 -31.03 -2.23 19.53
C GLY A 69 -31.02 -2.85 20.92
N ALA A 70 -30.87 -2.05 21.97
CA ALA A 70 -31.16 -2.49 23.34
C ALA A 70 -31.77 -1.34 24.17
N ALA A 71 -32.75 -0.63 23.60
CA ALA A 71 -33.63 0.21 24.40
C ALA A 71 -34.64 -0.68 25.16
N ALA A 72 -34.41 -0.79 26.47
CA ALA A 72 -35.39 -0.87 27.54
C ALA A 72 -36.79 -1.45 27.23
N VAL A 73 -37.08 -2.66 27.71
CA VAL A 73 -38.32 -2.95 28.48
C VAL A 73 -38.03 -4.14 29.41
N VAL A 74 -37.78 -3.87 30.70
CA VAL A 74 -38.17 -4.80 31.78
C VAL A 74 -39.03 -4.00 32.73
N LYS A 75 -40.35 -4.13 32.54
CA LYS A 75 -41.36 -3.61 33.47
C LYS A 75 -41.34 -4.41 34.78
N PRO A 76 -41.68 -3.77 35.91
CA PRO A 76 -41.55 -4.36 37.24
C PRO A 76 -42.72 -5.31 37.54
N ARG A 77 -42.52 -6.29 38.41
CA ARG A 77 -43.61 -7.11 38.95
C ARG A 77 -43.19 -7.86 40.22
N PRO A 78 -44.18 -8.22 41.04
CA PRO A 78 -44.92 -7.37 41.98
C PRO A 78 -44.33 -7.38 43.39
#